data_AF-A0A415E034-F1
#
_entry.id   AF-A0A415E034-F1
#
_cell.length_a   1.000
_cell.length_b   1.000
_cell.length_c   1.000
_cell.angle_alpha   90.00
_cell.angle_beta   90.00
_cell.angle_gamma   90.00
#
_symmetry.space_group_name_H-M   'P 1'
#
loop_
_entity.id
_entity.type
_entity.pdbx_description
1 polymer ?
#
loop_
_entity_poly.entity_id
_entity_poly.type
_entity_poly.pdbx_seq_one_letter_code
_entity_poly.pdbx_strand_id
1 'polypeptide(L)'
;MKYFSKCKLFLFLLGSLVCFSGSDILACSNMESGTKTENTEKKEKKPICLKGHLSKDKRSISVDCPVSAYWDGEYLYIENRDLSSDINLTLSKNGQVVCEEVIPAGSSQVVIYVGKLSVEEICHLKLTNQWGDCWVGEFEMME
;
A
#
# COMPACT_ATOMS: atom_id res chain seq x y z
N MET A 1 19.37 27.16 8.00
CA MET A 1 18.47 27.91 7.09
C MET A 1 19.04 27.82 5.67
N LYS A 2 18.38 27.04 4.80
CA LYS A 2 18.35 27.06 3.32
C LYS A 2 18.06 25.64 2.78
N TYR A 3 16.99 25.56 2.01
CA TYR A 3 16.37 24.39 1.39
C TYR A 3 16.66 24.38 -0.12
N PHE A 4 16.27 23.27 -0.77
CA PHE A 4 16.22 22.97 -2.22
C PHE A 4 17.53 22.56 -2.89
N SER A 5 17.57 21.68 -3.90
CA SER A 5 16.67 20.68 -4.47
C SER A 5 17.45 20.07 -5.64
N LYS A 6 17.34 18.77 -5.90
CA LYS A 6 17.85 18.16 -7.14
C LYS A 6 16.73 17.33 -7.76
N CYS A 7 15.79 18.00 -8.39
CA CYS A 7 14.89 17.39 -9.36
C CYS A 7 15.69 17.03 -10.62
N LYS A 8 15.84 15.73 -10.90
CA LYS A 8 16.30 15.26 -12.21
C LYS A 8 15.10 15.29 -13.16
N LEU A 9 15.14 16.26 -14.06
CA LEU A 9 14.31 16.37 -15.25
C LEU A 9 14.71 15.28 -16.24
N PHE A 10 13.81 14.35 -16.56
CA PHE A 10 13.94 13.49 -17.73
C PHE A 10 12.92 13.94 -18.78
N LEU A 11 13.42 14.62 -19.80
CA LEU A 11 12.71 14.90 -21.04
C LEU A 11 12.87 13.68 -21.95
N PHE A 12 11.76 13.06 -22.33
CA PHE A 12 11.68 12.30 -23.58
C PHE A 12 10.54 12.88 -24.43
N LEU A 13 10.92 13.21 -25.66
CA LEU A 13 10.11 13.83 -26.69
C LEU A 13 9.51 12.76 -27.62
N LEU A 14 8.33 13.11 -28.17
CA LEU A 14 7.69 12.64 -29.41
C LEU A 14 6.92 11.31 -29.38
N GLY A 15 5.65 11.39 -29.79
CA GLY A 15 4.95 10.25 -30.39
C GLY A 15 3.44 10.20 -30.16
N SER A 16 2.69 10.90 -31.02
CA SER A 16 1.38 10.51 -31.56
C SER A 16 0.18 10.23 -30.65
N LEU A 17 -0.84 11.05 -30.90
CA LEU A 17 -2.26 10.88 -30.62
C LEU A 17 -2.78 9.49 -31.02
N VAL A 18 -3.20 8.68 -30.05
CA VAL A 18 -4.18 7.61 -30.24
C VAL A 18 -5.09 7.59 -29.02
N CYS A 19 -6.33 8.04 -29.19
CA CYS A 19 -7.39 7.83 -28.22
C CYS A 19 -7.87 6.37 -28.35
N PHE A 20 -7.59 5.53 -27.35
CA PHE A 20 -8.36 4.33 -27.11
C PHE A 20 -9.18 4.53 -25.84
N SER A 21 -10.49 4.64 -26.02
CA SER A 21 -11.46 4.34 -24.98
C SER A 21 -11.40 2.84 -24.69
N GLY A 22 -10.96 2.47 -23.50
CA GLY A 22 -10.89 1.07 -23.08
C GLY A 22 -10.54 1.00 -21.61
N SER A 23 -11.43 0.42 -20.83
CA SER A 23 -11.25 0.11 -19.42
C SER A 23 -10.11 -0.88 -19.22
N ASP A 24 -8.96 -0.42 -18.72
CA ASP A 24 -7.83 -1.30 -18.47
C ASP A 24 -7.61 -1.53 -16.97
N ILE A 25 -7.99 -2.73 -16.55
CA ILE A 25 -7.51 -3.44 -15.38
C ILE A 25 -6.00 -3.66 -15.62
N LEU A 26 -5.13 -2.92 -14.92
CA LEU A 26 -3.69 -3.14 -15.00
C LEU A 26 -3.22 -4.07 -13.89
N ALA A 27 -2.83 -5.26 -14.35
CA ALA A 27 -2.15 -6.32 -13.64
C ALA A 27 -0.83 -5.83 -13.01
N CYS A 28 -0.59 -6.21 -11.76
CA CYS A 28 0.75 -6.12 -11.17
C CYS A 28 1.59 -7.29 -11.72
N SER A 29 2.57 -6.99 -12.58
CA SER A 29 3.52 -7.96 -13.09
C SER A 29 4.63 -8.23 -12.07
N ASN A 30 4.86 -9.51 -11.81
CA ASN A 30 5.95 -10.02 -10.98
C ASN A 30 7.30 -9.70 -11.64
N MET A 31 8.20 -9.04 -10.90
CA MET A 31 9.59 -8.86 -11.29
C MET A 31 10.47 -9.63 -10.31
N GLU A 32 10.77 -10.87 -10.68
CA GLU A 32 11.76 -11.72 -10.03
C GLU A 32 13.16 -11.19 -10.37
N SER A 33 13.92 -10.80 -9.34
CA SER A 33 15.36 -10.57 -9.48
C SER A 33 16.03 -11.01 -8.20
N GLY A 34 16.49 -12.26 -8.20
CA GLY A 34 17.30 -12.82 -7.14
C GLY A 34 18.73 -12.29 -7.16
N THR A 35 19.24 -11.92 -5.99
CA THR A 35 20.67 -12.03 -5.67
C THR A 35 20.82 -12.46 -4.20
N LYS A 36 21.60 -13.53 -3.99
CA LYS A 36 21.91 -14.15 -2.69
C LYS A 36 22.91 -13.31 -1.92
N THR A 37 22.65 -12.97 -0.65
CA THR A 37 23.66 -13.06 0.44
C THR A 37 23.02 -12.93 1.84
N GLU A 38 23.59 -13.72 2.78
CA GLU A 38 23.46 -13.70 4.25
C GLU A 38 22.19 -14.27 4.93
N ASN A 39 22.39 -15.44 5.57
CA ASN A 39 21.40 -16.19 6.35
C ASN A 39 21.00 -15.44 7.63
N THR A 40 20.06 -14.53 7.50
CA THR A 40 19.00 -14.34 8.48
C THR A 40 17.75 -14.87 7.79
N GLU A 41 16.97 -15.78 8.38
CA GLU A 41 15.67 -16.19 7.83
C GLU A 41 14.76 -14.96 7.78
N LYS A 42 14.90 -14.17 6.71
CA LYS A 42 14.10 -12.98 6.48
C LYS A 42 12.78 -13.51 5.92
N LYS A 43 11.76 -13.61 6.78
CA LYS A 43 10.39 -13.90 6.33
C LYS A 43 10.06 -12.97 5.17
N GLU A 44 9.70 -13.57 4.04
CA GLU A 44 9.42 -12.84 2.81
C GLU A 44 8.15 -12.01 2.99
N LYS A 45 8.24 -10.71 2.72
CA LYS A 45 7.09 -9.80 2.79
C LYS A 45 6.29 -9.91 1.50
N LYS A 46 5.08 -10.44 1.59
CA LYS A 46 4.13 -10.54 0.47
C LYS A 46 3.37 -9.21 0.33
N PRO A 47 3.33 -8.60 -0.86
CA PRO A 47 2.57 -7.37 -1.07
C PRO A 47 1.06 -7.65 -0.98
N ILE A 48 0.33 -6.72 -0.36
CA ILE A 48 -1.14 -6.72 -0.35
C ILE A 48 -1.61 -5.75 -1.42
N CYS A 49 -2.40 -6.26 -2.37
CA CYS A 49 -2.97 -5.45 -3.44
C CYS A 49 -4.07 -4.52 -2.89
N LEU A 50 -3.74 -3.25 -2.71
CA LEU A 50 -4.70 -2.22 -2.28
C LEU A 50 -5.43 -1.61 -3.49
N LYS A 51 -6.76 -1.56 -3.40
CA LYS A 51 -7.64 -0.84 -4.32
C LYS A 51 -8.24 0.34 -3.58
N GLY A 52 -8.11 1.54 -4.15
CA GLY A 52 -8.50 2.79 -3.50
C GLY A 52 -9.62 3.52 -4.21
N HIS A 53 -10.47 4.17 -3.43
CA HIS A 53 -11.27 5.31 -3.90
C HIS A 53 -10.75 6.57 -3.19
N LEU A 54 -10.19 7.49 -3.98
CA LEU A 54 -9.83 8.81 -3.52
C LEU A 54 -11.05 9.71 -3.65
N SER A 55 -11.44 10.38 -2.57
CA SER A 55 -12.50 11.38 -2.59
C SER A 55 -12.03 12.58 -3.43
N LYS A 56 -12.37 12.54 -4.72
CA LYS A 56 -11.70 13.31 -5.79
C LYS A 56 -11.99 14.81 -5.83
N ASP A 57 -12.52 15.41 -4.78
CA ASP A 57 -13.05 16.78 -4.88
C ASP A 57 -12.10 17.92 -4.52
N LYS A 58 -10.94 17.72 -3.86
CA LYS A 58 -10.14 18.89 -3.37
C LYS A 58 -8.62 18.75 -3.27
N ARG A 59 -7.93 17.87 -4.01
CA ARG A 59 -6.45 17.84 -3.95
C ARG A 59 -5.81 17.86 -5.34
N SER A 60 -5.15 18.96 -5.67
CA SER A 60 -4.52 19.25 -6.97
C SER A 60 -3.28 18.40 -7.29
N ILE A 61 -2.90 17.48 -6.41
CA ILE A 61 -1.76 16.59 -6.55
C ILE A 61 -2.23 15.22 -6.06
N SER A 62 -2.73 14.37 -6.96
CA SER A 62 -3.11 12.99 -6.61
C SER A 62 -1.91 12.07 -6.79
N VAL A 63 -1.42 11.48 -5.69
CA VAL A 63 -0.66 10.24 -5.77
C VAL A 63 -1.69 9.12 -5.96
N ASP A 64 -1.59 8.33 -7.03
CA ASP A 64 -2.60 7.31 -7.39
C ASP A 64 -2.94 6.34 -6.26
N CYS A 65 -1.99 6.05 -5.37
CA CYS A 65 -2.23 5.45 -4.06
C CYS A 65 -1.05 5.80 -3.13
N PRO A 66 -1.23 6.65 -2.11
CA PRO A 66 -0.13 7.04 -1.24
C PRO A 66 0.31 5.93 -0.28
N VAL A 67 -0.51 4.88 -0.10
CA VAL A 67 -0.28 3.83 0.89
C VAL A 67 0.06 2.50 0.21
N SER A 68 0.97 1.73 0.81
CA SER A 68 1.32 0.37 0.41
C SER A 68 1.33 -0.53 1.65
N ALA A 69 0.97 -1.80 1.48
CA ALA A 69 0.85 -2.74 2.58
C ALA A 69 1.53 -4.07 2.24
N TYR A 70 2.17 -4.68 3.22
CA TYR A 70 2.84 -5.97 3.09
C TYR A 70 2.62 -6.85 4.31
N TRP A 71 2.70 -8.16 4.12
CA TRP A 71 2.46 -9.16 5.15
C TRP A 71 3.56 -10.22 5.17
N ASP A 72 4.02 -10.63 6.35
CA ASP A 72 5.07 -11.65 6.49
C ASP A 72 4.63 -12.93 7.25
N GLY A 73 3.35 -13.04 7.60
CA GLY A 73 2.80 -14.15 8.40
C GLY A 73 2.52 -13.80 9.87
N GLU A 74 3.10 -12.72 10.40
CA GLU A 74 2.82 -12.25 11.79
C GLU A 74 2.70 -10.73 11.90
N TYR A 75 3.35 -9.99 11.00
CA TYR A 75 3.42 -8.54 11.01
C TYR A 75 2.87 -7.94 9.71
N LEU A 76 2.06 -6.90 9.90
CA LEU A 76 1.58 -6.04 8.83
C LEU A 76 2.50 -4.82 8.74
N TYR A 77 3.02 -4.56 7.54
CA TYR A 77 3.88 -3.42 7.25
C TYR A 77 3.10 -2.44 6.41
N ILE A 78 2.95 -1.21 6.90
CA ILE A 78 2.29 -0.12 6.17
C ILE A 78 3.34 0.92 5.81
N GLU A 79 3.43 1.25 4.54
CA GLU A 79 4.23 2.36 4.03
C GLU A 79 3.31 3.46 3.53
N ASN A 80 3.52 4.68 4.02
CA ASN A 80 2.69 5.83 3.68
C ASN A 80 3.56 6.95 3.09
N ARG A 81 3.17 7.42 1.91
CA ARG A 81 3.81 8.54 1.20
C ARG A 81 3.06 9.86 1.39
N ASP A 82 1.82 9.82 1.88
CA ASP A 82 1.04 11.01 2.23
C ASP A 82 0.94 11.15 3.75
N LEU A 83 1.85 11.94 4.31
CA LEU A 83 2.00 12.10 5.76
C LEU A 83 1.05 13.13 6.36
N SER A 84 0.08 13.63 5.59
CA SER A 84 -0.73 14.78 5.98
C SER A 84 -1.93 14.45 6.87
N SER A 85 -2.33 13.17 6.98
CA SER A 85 -3.43 12.69 7.83
C SER A 85 -3.08 11.47 8.63
N ASP A 86 -3.83 11.28 9.70
CA ASP A 86 -3.99 10.00 10.35
C ASP A 86 -4.67 8.99 9.42
N ILE A 87 -4.27 7.72 9.52
CA ILE A 87 -4.88 6.59 8.81
C ILE A 87 -5.45 5.63 9.86
N ASN A 88 -6.76 5.42 9.81
CA ASN A 88 -7.43 4.36 10.55
C ASN A 88 -7.29 3.05 9.77
N LEU A 89 -6.71 2.05 10.43
CA LEU A 89 -6.50 0.71 9.92
C LEU A 89 -7.47 -0.25 10.59
N THR A 90 -8.16 -1.05 9.79
CA THR A 90 -8.98 -2.17 10.26
C THR A 90 -8.57 -3.41 9.50
N LEU A 91 -8.13 -4.43 10.22
CA LEU A 91 -7.95 -5.79 9.70
C LEU A 91 -9.11 -6.64 10.19
N SER A 92 -9.82 -7.27 9.25
CA SER A 92 -10.87 -8.22 9.58
C SER A 92 -10.63 -9.57 8.93
N LYS A 93 -11.17 -10.60 9.58
CA LYS A 93 -11.09 -12.00 9.21
C LYS A 93 -12.45 -12.64 9.50
N ASN A 94 -13.04 -13.31 8.51
CA ASN A 94 -14.41 -13.84 8.59
C ASN A 94 -15.45 -12.80 9.05
N GLY A 95 -15.29 -11.55 8.61
CA GLY A 95 -16.17 -10.45 9.04
C GLY A 95 -15.98 -9.98 10.48
N GLN A 96 -15.07 -10.58 11.25
CA GLN A 96 -14.70 -10.14 12.59
C GLN A 96 -13.44 -9.27 12.54
N VAL A 97 -13.45 -8.16 13.25
CA VAL A 97 -12.27 -7.29 13.40
C VAL A 97 -11.24 -7.99 14.30
N VAL A 98 -10.03 -8.15 13.79
CA VAL A 98 -8.90 -8.76 14.51
C VAL A 98 -7.81 -7.76 14.88
N CYS A 99 -7.75 -6.61 14.20
CA CYS A 99 -6.86 -5.51 14.54
C CYS A 99 -7.49 -4.18 14.14
N GLU A 100 -7.43 -3.20 15.03
CA GLU A 100 -7.73 -1.80 14.75
C GLU A 100 -6.59 -0.94 15.27
N GLU A 101 -6.07 -0.06 14.42
CA GLU A 101 -4.96 0.81 14.74
C GLU A 101 -5.13 2.18 14.10
N VAL A 102 -4.53 3.19 14.74
CA VAL A 102 -4.45 4.55 14.19
C VAL A 102 -2.99 4.86 13.91
N ILE A 103 -2.67 5.00 12.63
CA ILE A 103 -1.35 5.45 12.18
C ILE A 103 -1.36 6.97 12.16
N PRO A 104 -0.60 7.65 13.02
CA PRO A 104 -0.65 9.11 13.10
C PRO A 104 0.02 9.75 11.88
N ALA A 105 -0.46 10.94 11.52
CA ALA A 105 0.14 11.81 10.53
C ALA A 105 1.66 12.00 10.82
N GLY A 106 2.45 12.14 9.77
CA GLY A 106 3.92 12.15 9.88
C GLY A 106 4.58 10.77 9.87
N SER A 107 3.82 9.67 10.05
CA SER A 107 4.38 8.31 10.04
C SER A 107 4.53 7.76 8.63
N SER A 108 5.77 7.55 8.18
CA SER A 108 6.05 7.01 6.85
C SER A 108 6.04 5.49 6.78
N GLN A 109 6.38 4.81 7.88
CA GLN A 109 6.40 3.35 7.97
C GLN A 109 5.92 2.92 9.35
N VAL A 110 5.04 1.92 9.38
CA VAL A 110 4.54 1.31 10.61
C VAL A 110 4.58 -0.20 10.48
N VAL A 111 4.96 -0.87 11.56
CA VAL A 111 4.94 -2.33 11.68
C VAL A 111 3.98 -2.69 12.80
N ILE A 112 2.97 -3.50 12.48
CA ILE A 112 1.90 -3.87 13.39
C ILE A 112 1.95 -5.37 13.58
N TYR A 113 2.10 -5.82 14.83
CA TYR A 113 1.98 -7.24 15.16
C TYR A 113 0.51 -7.62 15.23
N VAL A 114 0.07 -8.55 14.38
CA VAL A 114 -1.31 -9.07 14.38
C VAL A 114 -1.39 -10.53 14.81
N GLY A 115 -0.23 -11.13 15.14
CA GLY A 115 -0.11 -12.51 15.56
C GLY A 115 -0.22 -13.53 14.43
N LYS A 116 -0.09 -14.80 14.79
CA LYS A 116 -0.33 -15.92 13.87
C LYS A 116 -1.83 -16.10 13.68
N LEU A 117 -2.36 -15.56 12.61
CA LEU A 117 -3.74 -15.82 12.20
C LEU A 117 -3.80 -17.23 11.60
N SER A 118 -4.88 -17.98 11.85
CA SER A 118 -5.04 -19.32 11.27
C SER A 118 -4.94 -19.29 9.75
N VAL A 119 -4.20 -20.26 9.21
CA VAL A 119 -4.12 -20.59 7.79
C VAL A 119 -5.53 -20.95 7.31
N GLU A 120 -5.83 -20.75 6.02
CA GLU A 120 -7.09 -21.10 5.32
C GLU A 120 -8.15 -19.99 5.16
N GLU A 121 -7.93 -18.77 5.68
CA GLU A 121 -8.95 -17.71 5.63
C GLU A 121 -8.45 -16.39 5.02
N ILE A 122 -9.32 -15.75 4.24
CA ILE A 122 -9.05 -14.47 3.59
C ILE A 122 -9.15 -13.35 4.63
N CYS A 123 -8.12 -12.52 4.69
CA CYS A 123 -8.10 -11.32 5.51
C CYS A 123 -8.44 -10.10 4.66
N HIS A 124 -9.25 -9.19 5.20
CA HIS A 124 -9.59 -7.92 4.59
C HIS A 124 -8.92 -6.79 5.35
N LEU A 125 -8.06 -6.04 4.66
CA LEU A 125 -7.44 -4.82 5.16
C LEU A 125 -8.22 -3.62 4.64
N LYS A 126 -8.61 -2.72 5.53
CA LYS A 126 -9.22 -1.44 5.21
C LYS A 126 -8.40 -0.31 5.85
N LEU A 127 -8.06 0.68 5.05
CA LEU A 127 -7.35 1.89 5.45
C LEU A 127 -8.22 3.08 5.09
N THR A 128 -8.47 3.98 6.04
CA THR A 128 -9.27 5.18 5.81
C THR A 128 -8.64 6.39 6.46
N ASN A 129 -8.66 7.53 5.78
CA ASN A 129 -8.28 8.80 6.39
C ASN A 129 -9.50 9.67 6.73
N GLN A 130 -9.26 10.75 7.46
CA GLN A 130 -10.28 11.70 7.89
C GLN A 130 -11.00 12.44 6.75
N TRP A 131 -10.46 12.39 5.53
CA TRP A 131 -11.07 13.04 4.36
C TRP A 131 -12.00 12.10 3.59
N GLY A 132 -12.13 10.85 4.02
CA GLY A 132 -12.98 9.86 3.37
C GLY A 132 -12.30 9.11 2.22
N ASP A 133 -10.97 9.25 2.07
CA ASP A 133 -10.24 8.32 1.20
C ASP A 133 -10.23 6.95 1.84
N CYS A 134 -10.38 5.92 1.02
CA CYS A 134 -10.50 4.54 1.45
C CYS A 134 -9.69 3.63 0.55
N TRP A 135 -8.84 2.80 1.15
CA TRP A 135 -8.08 1.75 0.46
C TRP A 135 -8.41 0.41 1.09
N VAL A 136 -8.75 -0.57 0.24
CA VAL A 136 -9.10 -1.92 0.66
C VAL A 136 -8.22 -2.94 -0.04
N GLY A 137 -7.77 -3.96 0.70
CA GLY A 137 -6.99 -5.06 0.15
C GLY A 137 -7.42 -6.38 0.75
N GLU A 138 -7.21 -7.45 0.00
CA GLU A 138 -7.47 -8.82 0.42
C GLU A 138 -6.19 -9.62 0.28
N PHE A 139 -5.93 -10.50 1.25
CA PHE A 139 -4.78 -11.38 1.20
C PHE A 139 -5.05 -12.68 1.94
N GLU A 140 -4.45 -13.75 1.44
CA GLU A 140 -4.57 -15.10 2.00
C GLU A 140 -3.37 -15.43 2.87
N MET A 141 -3.65 -16.20 3.92
CA MET A 141 -2.61 -16.84 4.72
C MET A 141 -2.16 -18.11 4.00
N MET A 142 -0.99 -18.05 3.35
CA MET A 142 -0.32 -19.25 2.84
C MET A 142 0.61 -19.80 3.91
N GLU A 143 0.60 -21.13 4.07
CA GLU A 143 1.52 -21.90 4.93
C GLU A 143 2.99 -21.74 4.52
#